data_AF-A0A926P704-F1
#
_entry.id   AF-A0A926P704-F1
#
_cell.length_a   1.000
_cell.length_b   1.000
_cell.length_c   1.000
_cell.angle_alpha   90.00
_cell.angle_beta   90.00
_cell.angle_gamma   90.00
#
_symmetry.space_group_name_H-M   'P 1'
#
loop_
_entity.id
_entity.type
_entity.pdbx_description
1 polymer ?
#
loop_
_entity_poly.entity_id
_entity_poly.type
_entity_poly.pdbx_seq_one_letter_code
_entity_poly.pdbx_strand_id
1 'polypeptide(L)'
;MNPQETFYLNKLRCEVAMQQALKDWQSSPQFSGIECPRCQSRQIAKNGSPGGTQRYLCNSCGRAFKERPKIECHCLIPGQQPSCQDCPHFKKFLGSVKQRVDSLRGLTLQELQRLQSDATPLKEPEFDIG
;
A
#
# COMPACT_ATOMS: atom_id res chain seq x y z
N MET A 1 11.25 27.35 -15.79
CA MET A 1 10.61 26.94 -14.53
C MET A 1 11.71 26.83 -13.48
N ASN A 2 11.52 27.45 -12.32
CA ASN A 2 12.54 27.50 -11.26
C ASN A 2 12.69 26.10 -10.61
N PRO A 3 13.91 25.58 -10.38
CA PRO A 3 14.11 24.29 -9.72
C PRO A 3 13.40 24.17 -8.36
N GLN A 4 13.37 25.24 -7.58
CA GLN A 4 12.66 25.31 -6.30
C GLN A 4 11.14 25.17 -6.49
N GLU A 5 10.58 25.81 -7.51
CA GLU A 5 9.15 25.69 -7.85
C GLU A 5 8.80 24.27 -8.30
N THR A 6 9.65 23.66 -9.13
CA THR A 6 9.44 22.28 -9.59
C THR A 6 9.52 21.30 -8.42
N PHE A 7 10.47 21.46 -7.50
CA PHE A 7 10.56 20.66 -6.28
C PHE A 7 9.30 20.80 -5.43
N TYR A 8 8.84 22.03 -5.19
CA TYR A 8 7.63 22.30 -4.42
C TYR A 8 6.38 21.69 -5.05
N LEU A 9 6.20 21.84 -6.36
CA LEU A 9 5.10 21.23 -7.10
C LEU A 9 5.11 19.70 -6.99
N ASN A 10 6.28 19.07 -7.12
CA ASN A 10 6.40 17.62 -7.00
C ASN A 10 6.09 17.15 -5.57
N LYS A 11 6.55 17.90 -4.56
CA LYS A 11 6.21 17.63 -3.16
C LYS A 11 4.69 17.67 -2.94
N LEU A 12 4.02 18.71 -3.43
CA LEU A 12 2.57 18.87 -3.27
C LEU A 12 1.78 17.75 -3.97
N ARG A 13 2.21 17.34 -5.17
CA ARG A 13 1.62 16.17 -5.86
C ARG A 13 1.73 14.90 -5.03
N CYS A 14 2.90 14.66 -4.42
CA CYS A 14 3.10 13.50 -3.56
C CYS A 14 2.21 13.55 -2.32
N GLU A 15 2.09 14.71 -1.66
CA GLU A 15 1.24 14.89 -0.48
C GLU A 15 -0.24 14.62 -0.80
N VAL A 16 -0.78 15.24 -1.85
CA VAL A 16 -2.17 15.04 -2.28
C VAL A 16 -2.41 13.58 -2.67
N ALA A 17 -1.51 12.97 -3.44
CA ALA A 17 -1.62 11.57 -3.84
C ALA A 17 -1.62 10.61 -2.65
N MET A 18 -0.76 10.85 -1.66
CA MET A 18 -0.71 10.09 -0.41
C MET A 18 -2.00 10.24 0.38
N GLN A 19 -2.50 11.46 0.59
CA GLN A 19 -3.76 11.71 1.30
C GLN A 19 -4.95 11.01 0.63
N GLN A 20 -5.03 11.10 -0.70
CA GLN A 20 -6.08 10.42 -1.46
C GLN A 20 -5.97 8.90 -1.35
N ALA A 21 -4.77 8.32 -1.42
CA ALA A 21 -4.57 6.88 -1.25
C ALA A 21 -4.87 6.39 0.17
N LEU A 22 -4.63 7.24 1.18
CA LEU A 22 -4.92 6.94 2.59
C LEU A 22 -6.42 6.83 2.86
N LYS A 23 -7.28 7.53 2.11
CA LYS A 23 -8.74 7.38 2.22
C LYS A 23 -9.20 5.95 1.90
N ASP A 24 -8.49 5.25 1.02
CA ASP A 24 -8.78 3.87 0.64
C ASP A 24 -8.05 2.85 1.52
N TRP A 25 -7.23 3.31 2.47
CA TRP A 25 -6.43 2.42 3.30
C TRP A 25 -7.29 1.78 4.40
N GLN A 26 -7.34 0.45 4.41
CA GLN A 26 -7.96 -0.30 5.50
C GLN A 26 -6.88 -0.72 6.49
N SER A 27 -7.00 -0.25 7.73
CA SER A 27 -6.06 -0.49 8.84
C SER A 27 -6.20 -1.86 9.51
N SER A 28 -7.14 -2.71 9.07
CA SER A 28 -7.33 -4.05 9.62
C SER A 28 -6.24 -5.04 9.16
N PRO A 29 -6.00 -6.14 9.91
CA PRO A 29 -5.10 -7.19 9.48
C PRO A 29 -5.53 -7.73 8.12
N GLN A 30 -4.71 -7.46 7.10
CA GLN A 30 -5.03 -7.88 5.74
C GLN A 30 -4.31 -9.17 5.39
N PHE A 31 -5.10 -10.20 5.07
CA PHE A 31 -4.59 -11.44 4.54
C PHE A 31 -4.20 -11.24 3.07
N SER A 32 -2.90 -11.17 2.77
CA SER A 32 -2.44 -11.00 1.39
C SER A 32 -1.26 -11.90 1.04
N GLY A 33 -1.51 -12.94 0.24
CA GLY A 33 -0.46 -13.81 -0.32
C GLY A 33 -0.36 -15.19 0.33
N ILE A 34 0.62 -15.96 -0.13
CA ILE A 34 0.93 -17.33 0.32
C ILE A 34 2.42 -17.44 0.64
N GLU A 35 2.77 -18.05 1.76
CA GLU A 35 4.16 -18.33 2.15
C GLU A 35 4.46 -19.83 2.20
N CYS A 36 5.72 -20.23 2.08
CA CYS A 36 6.08 -21.63 2.25
C CYS A 36 5.95 -22.03 3.73
N PRO A 37 5.19 -23.08 4.10
CA PRO A 37 5.08 -23.52 5.49
C PRO A 37 6.37 -24.15 6.04
N ARG A 38 7.46 -24.21 5.24
CA ARG A 38 8.77 -24.70 5.68
C ARG A 38 9.76 -23.58 5.94
N CYS A 39 9.92 -22.68 4.96
CA CYS A 39 10.97 -21.67 4.97
C CYS A 39 10.44 -20.24 4.89
N GLN A 40 9.11 -20.05 4.93
CA GLN A 40 8.43 -18.76 4.86
C GLN A 40 8.70 -17.95 3.57
N SER A 41 9.39 -18.54 2.59
CA SER A 41 9.59 -17.92 1.28
C SER A 41 8.28 -17.67 0.55
N ARG A 42 8.17 -16.52 -0.11
CA ARG A 42 7.05 -16.13 -0.99
C ARG A 42 7.22 -16.57 -2.44
N GLN A 43 8.30 -17.26 -2.79
CA GLN A 43 8.52 -17.77 -4.14
C GLN A 43 7.68 -19.03 -4.38
N ILE A 44 6.37 -18.84 -4.51
CA ILE A 44 5.40 -19.94 -4.62
C ILE A 44 4.81 -20.00 -6.04
N ALA A 45 4.94 -21.16 -6.68
CA ALA A 45 4.34 -21.47 -7.96
C ALA A 45 3.14 -22.41 -7.80
N LYS A 46 2.15 -22.32 -8.70
CA LYS A 46 1.08 -23.33 -8.80
C LYS A 46 1.67 -24.64 -9.33
N ASN A 47 1.33 -25.76 -8.70
CA ASN A 47 1.83 -27.11 -9.02
C ASN A 47 0.70 -28.08 -9.38
N GLY A 48 -0.18 -27.64 -10.28
CA GLY A 48 -1.36 -28.40 -10.71
C GLY A 48 -2.44 -28.55 -9.63
N SER A 49 -3.53 -29.23 -10.00
CA SER A 49 -4.69 -29.48 -9.12
C SER A 49 -5.23 -30.91 -9.23
N PRO A 50 -4.43 -31.95 -8.90
CA PRO A 50 -4.92 -33.33 -8.93
C PRO A 50 -6.09 -33.50 -7.96
N GLY A 51 -7.24 -33.95 -8.45
CA GLY A 51 -8.47 -34.08 -7.65
C GLY A 51 -9.13 -32.75 -7.28
N GLY A 52 -8.89 -31.68 -8.05
CA GLY A 52 -9.55 -30.37 -7.88
C GLY A 52 -8.96 -29.46 -6.81
N THR A 53 -8.04 -29.95 -5.97
CA THR A 53 -7.35 -29.12 -4.99
C THR A 53 -6.04 -28.57 -5.55
N GLN A 54 -5.90 -27.24 -5.62
CA GLN A 54 -4.67 -26.57 -6.03
C GLN A 54 -3.50 -26.95 -5.10
N ARG A 55 -2.41 -27.44 -5.69
CA ARG A 55 -1.12 -27.61 -5.01
C ARG A 55 -0.20 -26.44 -5.32
N TYR A 56 0.73 -26.18 -4.43
CA TYR A 56 1.74 -25.14 -4.54
C TYR A 56 3.14 -25.76 -4.44
N LEU A 57 4.13 -25.15 -5.07
CA LEU A 57 5.54 -25.49 -4.99
C LEU A 57 6.32 -24.26 -4.55
N CYS A 58 7.14 -24.38 -3.51
CA CYS A 58 8.10 -23.34 -3.15
C CYS A 58 9.37 -23.47 -4.00
N ASN A 59 9.67 -22.47 -4.82
CA ASN A 59 10.87 -22.45 -5.65
C ASN A 59 12.16 -22.24 -4.83
N SER A 60 12.07 -21.73 -3.60
CA SER A 60 13.25 -21.54 -2.75
C SER A 60 13.70 -22.81 -2.01
N CYS A 61 12.78 -23.70 -1.64
CA CYS A 61 13.13 -24.92 -0.87
C CYS A 61 12.62 -26.23 -1.50
N GLY A 62 11.97 -26.16 -2.67
CA GLY A 62 11.43 -27.32 -3.39
C GLY A 62 10.20 -27.98 -2.75
N ARG A 63 9.68 -27.45 -1.64
CA ARG A 63 8.53 -28.08 -0.95
C ARG A 63 7.24 -27.90 -1.73
N ALA A 64 6.55 -29.00 -2.01
CA ALA A 64 5.16 -28.99 -2.44
C ALA A 64 4.21 -29.01 -1.24
N PHE A 65 3.12 -28.24 -1.29
CA PHE A 65 2.12 -28.16 -0.23
C PHE A 65 0.73 -27.82 -0.80
N LYS A 66 -0.34 -28.16 -0.07
CA LYS A 66 -1.74 -27.90 -0.46
C LYS A 66 -2.39 -26.76 0.32
N GLU A 67 -1.91 -26.52 1.54
CA GLU A 67 -2.38 -25.46 2.41
C GLU A 67 -2.16 -24.09 1.74
N ARG A 68 -3.09 -23.15 1.96
CA ARG A 68 -2.90 -21.73 1.66
C ARG A 68 -2.53 -21.02 2.96
N PRO A 69 -1.28 -21.12 3.46
CA PRO A 69 -0.85 -20.29 4.56
C PRO A 69 -0.96 -18.83 4.12
N LYS A 70 -1.74 -18.04 4.85
CA LYS A 70 -2.02 -16.64 4.53
C LYS A 70 -0.98 -15.76 5.22
N ILE A 71 -0.51 -14.73 4.54
CA ILE A 71 0.31 -13.68 5.17
C ILE A 71 -0.66 -12.68 5.80
N GLU A 72 -0.52 -12.43 7.09
CA GLU A 72 -1.26 -11.38 7.78
C GLU A 72 -0.39 -10.12 7.86
N CYS A 73 -0.80 -9.08 7.14
CA CYS A 73 -0.14 -7.79 7.20
C CYS A 73 -0.64 -6.97 8.39
N HIS A 74 0.25 -6.65 9.31
CA HIS A 74 -0.01 -5.77 10.46
C HIS A 74 0.52 -4.36 10.19
N CYS A 75 -0.07 -3.68 9.20
CA CYS A 75 0.29 -2.32 8.82
C CYS A 75 -0.84 -1.37 9.21
N LEU A 76 -0.92 -0.98 10.48
CA LEU A 76 -1.96 -0.04 10.92
C LEU A 76 -1.83 1.31 10.19
N ILE A 77 -0.58 1.72 9.96
CA ILE A 77 -0.22 2.92 9.21
C ILE A 77 0.71 2.48 8.07
N PRO A 78 0.44 2.83 6.80
CA PRO A 78 1.27 2.40 5.68
C PRO A 78 2.74 2.74 5.88
N GLY A 79 3.61 1.72 5.82
CA GLY A 79 5.07 1.91 5.84
C GLY A 79 5.69 2.25 7.18
N GLN A 80 4.92 2.32 8.27
CA GLN A 80 5.45 2.60 9.61
C GLN A 80 6.03 1.36 10.29
N GLN A 81 5.40 0.19 10.13
CA GLN A 81 5.90 -1.05 10.72
C GLN A 81 7.00 -1.68 9.83
N PRO A 82 8.05 -2.28 10.43
CA PRO A 82 9.14 -2.91 9.66
C PRO A 82 8.67 -3.98 8.67
N SER A 83 7.64 -4.75 9.03
CA SER A 83 7.06 -5.80 8.18
C SER A 83 6.26 -5.26 6.98
N CYS A 84 5.99 -3.96 6.90
CA CYS A 84 5.19 -3.40 5.81
C CYS A 84 5.89 -3.43 4.47
N GLN A 85 7.21 -3.33 4.42
CA GLN A 85 7.96 -3.37 3.14
C GLN A 85 7.73 -4.68 2.38
N ASP A 86 7.50 -5.75 3.15
CA ASP A 86 7.26 -7.09 2.69
C ASP A 86 5.78 -7.40 2.42
N CYS A 87 4.88 -6.56 2.93
CA CYS A 87 3.45 -6.74 2.80
C CYS A 87 2.96 -6.48 1.36
N PRO A 88 2.30 -7.46 0.71
CA PRO A 88 1.70 -7.24 -0.61
C PRO A 88 0.65 -6.14 -0.64
N HIS A 89 -0.11 -5.94 0.45
CA HIS A 89 -1.06 -4.83 0.56
C HIS A 89 -0.36 -3.46 0.55
N PHE A 90 0.75 -3.30 1.25
CA PHE A 90 1.54 -2.05 1.21
C PHE A 90 2.12 -1.81 -0.18
N LYS A 91 2.61 -2.84 -0.88
CA LYS A 91 3.09 -2.72 -2.27
C LYS A 91 1.98 -2.24 -3.22
N LYS A 92 0.75 -2.74 -3.05
CA LYS A 92 -0.42 -2.25 -3.80
C LYS A 92 -0.70 -0.78 -3.50
N PHE A 93 -0.65 -0.38 -2.22
CA PHE A 93 -0.81 1.01 -1.82
C PHE A 93 0.23 1.94 -2.46
N LEU A 94 1.51 1.55 -2.50
CA LEU A 94 2.54 2.30 -3.21
C LEU A 94 2.23 2.43 -4.72
N GLY A 95 1.66 1.39 -5.33
CA GLY A 95 1.17 1.43 -6.71
C GLY A 95 0.04 2.45 -6.89
N SER A 96 -0.93 2.48 -5.98
CA SER A 96 -2.03 3.46 -5.99
C SER A 96 -1.51 4.89 -5.82
N VAL A 97 -0.57 5.13 -4.90
CA VAL A 97 0.08 6.44 -4.73
C VAL A 97 0.75 6.89 -6.01
N LYS A 98 1.54 6.01 -6.64
CA LYS A 98 2.22 6.32 -7.91
C LYS A 98 1.23 6.70 -9.01
N GLN A 99 0.16 5.93 -9.17
CA GLN A 99 -0.89 6.21 -10.15
C GLN A 99 -1.50 7.61 -9.93
N ARG A 100 -1.81 7.95 -8.66
CA ARG A 100 -2.35 9.27 -8.31
C ARG A 100 -1.34 10.39 -8.59
N VAL A 101 -0.07 10.22 -8.23
CA VAL A 101 0.99 11.19 -8.58
C VAL A 101 1.05 11.42 -10.09
N ASP A 102 0.98 10.36 -10.89
CA ASP A 102 1.00 10.44 -12.35
C ASP A 102 -0.21 11.20 -12.91
N SER A 103 -1.40 10.97 -12.36
CA SER A 103 -2.62 11.72 -12.72
C SER A 103 -2.55 13.21 -12.35
N LEU A 104 -1.77 13.59 -11.34
CA LEU A 104 -1.62 14.98 -10.89
C LEU A 104 -0.54 15.78 -11.64
N ARG A 105 0.23 15.16 -12.55
CA ARG A 105 1.32 15.83 -13.27
C ARG A 105 0.86 17.03 -14.10
N GLY A 106 -0.35 16.97 -14.65
CA GLY A 106 -0.93 18.02 -15.49
C GLY A 106 -1.55 19.19 -14.73
N LEU A 107 -1.67 19.11 -13.41
CA LEU A 107 -2.33 20.15 -12.61
C LEU A 107 -1.39 21.30 -12.23
N THR A 108 -2.00 22.48 -12.16
CA THR A 108 -1.38 23.72 -11.69
C THR A 108 -1.24 23.75 -10.17
N LEU A 109 -0.44 24.70 -9.66
CA LEU A 109 -0.27 24.88 -8.21
C LEU A 109 -1.61 25.15 -7.51
N GLN A 110 -2.44 26.02 -8.07
CA GLN A 110 -3.72 26.41 -7.46
C GLN A 110 -4.69 25.22 -7.38
N GLU A 111 -4.74 24.38 -8.41
CA GLU A 111 -5.57 23.17 -8.43
C GLU A 111 -5.10 22.15 -7.39
N LEU A 112 -3.78 21.94 -7.28
CA LEU A 112 -3.20 21.03 -6.28
C LEU A 112 -3.48 21.51 -4.84
N GLN A 113 -3.40 22.82 -4.59
CA GLN A 113 -3.70 23.40 -3.28
C GLN A 113 -5.17 23.22 -2.88
N ARG A 114 -6.11 23.34 -3.84
CA ARG A 114 -7.54 23.07 -3.59
C ARG A 114 -7.76 21.60 -3.20
N LEU A 115 -7.13 20.67 -3.92
CA LEU A 115 -7.20 19.25 -3.60
C LEU A 115 -6.60 18.92 -2.23
N GLN A 116 -5.57 19.66 -1.80
CA GLN A 116 -4.96 19.52 -0.48
C GLN A 116 -5.89 20.03 0.63
N SER A 117 -6.56 21.17 0.44
CA SER A 117 -7.50 21.71 1.43
C SER A 117 -8.70 20.77 1.66
N ASP A 118 -9.22 20.19 0.59
CA ASP A 118 -10.37 19.27 0.62
C ASP A 118 -10.04 17.90 1.27
N ALA A 119 -8.76 17.63 1.49
CA ALA A 119 -8.28 16.40 2.13
C ALA A 119 -7.98 16.56 3.62
N THR A 120 -8.10 17.77 4.18
CA THR A 120 -7.89 18.04 5.61
C THR A 120 -9.13 17.59 6.39
N PRO A 121 -9.03 16.69 7.39
CA PRO A 121 -10.10 16.48 8.34
C PRO A 121 -10.36 17.81 9.07
N LEU A 122 -11.63 18.12 9.30
CA LEU A 122 -12.05 19.20 10.19
C LEU A 122 -11.20 19.19 11.47
N LYS A 123 -10.76 20.38 11.86
CA LYS A 123 -10.05 20.68 13.12
C LYS A 123 -10.60 19.83 14.27
N GLU A 124 -9.70 19.33 15.11
CA GLU A 124 -10.05 18.78 16.42
C GLU A 124 -11.05 19.73 17.13
N PRO A 125 -12.12 19.22 17.75
CA PRO A 125 -12.95 20.08 18.57
C PRO A 125 -12.09 20.65 19.70
N GLU A 126 -11.97 21.99 19.74
CA GLU A 126 -11.44 22.70 20.90
C GLU A 126 -12.27 22.28 22.12
N PHE A 127 -11.66 21.48 23.00
CA PHE A 127 -12.26 21.09 24.27
C PHE A 127 -12.14 22.30 25.20
N ASP A 128 -13.15 23.15 25.17
CA ASP A 128 -13.30 24.30 26.06
C ASP A 128 -13.65 23.77 27.46
N ILE A 129 -12.67 23.78 28.37
CA ILE A 129 -12.89 23.46 29.79
C ILE A 129 -13.13 24.80 30.48
N GLY A 130 -14.41 25.21 30.47
CA GLY A 130 -14.95 26.23 31.38
C GLY A 130 -15.38 25.62 32.71
#